data_AF-A0AAV5Q3Y2-F1
#
_entry.id   AF-A0AAV5Q3Y2-F1
#
_cell.length_a   1.000
_cell.length_b   1.000
_cell.length_c   1.000
_cell.angle_alpha   90.00
_cell.angle_beta   90.00
_cell.angle_gamma   90.00
#
_symmetry.space_group_name_H-M   'P 1'
#
loop_
_entity.id
_entity.type
_entity.pdbx_description
1 polymer ?
#
loop_
_entity_poly.entity_id
_entity_poly.type
_entity_poly.pdbx_seq_one_letter_code
_entity_poly.pdbx_strand_id
1 'polypeptide(L)'
;MARYPSRRGGRRRRRSSRIAEQGQQQQGQQEQGQQETLLPIDQELFENSVNVPPPAQLTLPLVIEYQQQLSTIETQSRDANFKVAAALATSNVMDRIISRFERNMENNFRLVNTRLNDMNTNLNRFQLENRFAENRRRVALQLPPLQVPFIVGERPDNLPVVNTVADVSELNRDQIVEYLTGYGVDFDPNADDTDLRRLLMLTVGF
;
A
#
# COMPACT_ATOMS: atom_id res chain seq x y z
N MET A 1 -31.97 16.07 0.61
CA MET A 1 -32.37 15.60 1.95
C MET A 1 -32.48 14.08 1.92
N ALA A 2 -31.51 13.36 2.47
CA ALA A 2 -31.53 11.89 2.55
C ALA A 2 -31.07 11.47 3.94
N ARG A 3 -31.92 10.68 4.62
CA ARG A 3 -31.77 10.22 6.00
C ARG A 3 -30.91 8.96 6.03
N TYR A 4 -29.85 8.95 6.84
CA TYR A 4 -29.12 7.72 7.19
C TYR A 4 -29.60 7.19 8.55
N PRO A 5 -29.83 5.87 8.70
CA PRO A 5 -30.19 5.28 9.98
C PRO A 5 -28.96 4.98 10.83
N SER A 6 -28.99 5.42 12.09
CA SER A 6 -27.99 5.11 13.12
C SER A 6 -28.18 3.67 13.63
N ARG A 7 -27.16 2.83 13.42
CA ARG A 7 -27.12 1.48 13.99
C ARG A 7 -26.43 1.47 15.36
N ARG A 8 -27.20 0.96 16.32
CA ARG A 8 -26.88 0.54 17.69
C ARG A 8 -25.48 -0.08 17.85
N GLY A 9 -24.74 0.41 18.85
CA GLY A 9 -23.60 -0.29 19.46
C GLY A 9 -23.83 -0.41 20.96
N GLY A 10 -24.46 -1.51 21.39
CA GLY A 10 -24.66 -1.82 22.80
C GLY A 10 -23.34 -2.13 23.49
N ARG A 11 -22.98 -1.34 24.50
CA ARG A 11 -21.95 -1.65 25.49
C ARG A 11 -22.56 -1.51 26.87
N ARG A 12 -22.56 -2.60 27.65
CA ARG A 12 -22.41 -2.67 29.11
C ARG A 12 -22.58 -4.15 29.50
N ARG A 13 -21.51 -4.84 29.90
CA ARG A 13 -20.85 -4.85 31.21
C ARG A 13 -21.54 -5.81 32.20
N ARG A 14 -20.67 -6.59 32.86
CA ARG A 14 -20.81 -7.26 34.16
C ARG A 14 -21.57 -8.59 34.17
N ARG A 15 -20.80 -9.67 34.12
CA ARG A 15 -21.03 -10.82 35.00
C ARG A 15 -19.84 -10.91 35.96
N SER A 16 -20.05 -10.31 37.12
CA SER A 16 -19.33 -10.62 38.35
C SER A 16 -20.03 -11.84 38.95
N SER A 17 -19.41 -13.01 38.84
CA SER A 17 -19.82 -14.20 39.61
C SER A 17 -18.98 -14.26 40.88
N ARG A 18 -19.60 -13.82 41.98
CA ARG A 18 -19.33 -14.24 43.35
C ARG A 18 -19.57 -15.74 43.47
N ILE A 19 -18.55 -16.52 43.81
CA ILE A 19 -18.56 -17.82 44.54
C ILE A 19 -17.09 -18.01 44.97
N ALA A 20 -16.67 -18.26 46.21
CA ALA A 20 -17.25 -18.29 47.53
C ALA A 20 -16.09 -18.04 48.51
N GLU A 21 -16.32 -17.22 49.53
CA GLU A 21 -15.58 -17.30 50.78
C GLU A 21 -16.08 -18.54 51.53
N GLN A 22 -15.18 -19.44 51.95
CA GLN A 22 -15.31 -20.23 53.17
C GLN A 22 -14.02 -21.02 53.40
N GLY A 23 -13.44 -20.86 54.59
CA GLY A 23 -12.49 -21.84 55.13
C GLY A 23 -11.11 -21.31 55.52
N GLN A 24 -11.03 -20.36 56.44
CA GLN A 24 -9.91 -20.31 57.39
C GLN A 24 -10.44 -20.60 58.79
N GLN A 25 -9.93 -21.66 59.40
CA GLN A 25 -9.35 -21.73 60.76
C GLN A 25 -9.62 -23.05 61.48
N GLN A 26 -8.49 -23.68 61.82
CA GLN A 26 -8.16 -24.37 63.07
C GLN A 26 -8.75 -25.78 63.28
N GLN A 27 -7.89 -26.79 63.12
CA GLN A 27 -7.11 -27.43 64.19
C GLN A 27 -7.96 -28.35 65.06
N GLY A 28 -8.11 -29.58 64.57
CA GLY A 28 -8.41 -30.76 65.37
C GLY A 28 -7.23 -31.71 65.24
N GLN A 29 -6.57 -31.94 66.36
CA GLN A 29 -5.47 -32.87 66.57
C GLN A 29 -5.80 -34.27 66.04
N GLN A 30 -4.85 -34.87 65.31
CA GLN A 30 -4.52 -36.29 65.40
C GLN A 30 -3.16 -36.50 64.72
N GLU A 31 -2.10 -36.33 65.50
CA GLU A 31 -0.83 -37.02 65.25
C GLU A 31 -1.10 -38.52 65.41
N GLN A 32 -1.54 -39.16 64.32
CA GLN A 32 -1.23 -40.56 64.11
C GLN A 32 -0.05 -40.56 63.17
N GLY A 33 1.10 -41.06 63.65
CA GLY A 33 2.25 -41.35 62.80
C GLY A 33 1.82 -42.28 61.68
N GLN A 34 1.45 -41.71 60.54
CA GLN A 34 1.36 -42.42 59.29
C GLN A 34 2.80 -42.77 58.96
N GLN A 35 3.16 -44.02 59.23
CA GLN A 35 4.34 -44.62 58.63
C GLN A 35 4.27 -44.26 57.15
N GLU A 36 5.29 -43.57 56.64
CA GLU A 36 5.40 -43.22 55.23
C GLU A 36 5.48 -44.53 54.45
N THR A 37 4.31 -45.06 54.06
CA THR A 37 4.22 -46.31 53.33
C THR A 37 4.79 -46.04 51.95
N LEU A 38 6.02 -46.47 51.74
CA LEU A 38 6.67 -46.48 50.44
C LEU A 38 5.78 -47.27 49.48
N LEU A 39 5.35 -46.61 48.41
CA LEU A 39 4.55 -47.26 47.38
C LEU A 39 5.46 -48.22 46.60
N PRO A 40 5.04 -49.48 46.36
CA PRO A 40 5.78 -50.45 45.56
C PRO A 40 5.56 -50.15 44.07
N ILE A 41 6.06 -49.01 43.60
CA ILE A 41 5.98 -48.56 42.22
C ILE A 41 7.40 -48.46 41.68
N ASP A 42 7.65 -49.01 40.50
CA ASP A 42 8.98 -48.93 39.90
C ASP A 42 9.29 -47.50 39.44
N GLN A 43 10.51 -47.04 39.74
CA GLN A 43 10.96 -45.67 39.46
C GLN A 43 11.04 -45.38 37.95
N GLU A 44 11.16 -46.42 37.12
CA GLU A 44 11.15 -46.36 35.65
C GLU A 44 9.80 -45.87 35.08
N LEU A 45 8.70 -45.99 35.85
CA LEU A 45 7.37 -45.52 35.41
C LEU A 45 7.21 -43.99 35.48
N PHE A 46 8.21 -43.27 36.00
CA PHE A 46 8.21 -41.82 36.14
C PHE A 46 9.02 -41.09 35.06
N GLU A 47 9.52 -41.80 34.05
CA GLU A 47 10.15 -41.19 32.87
C GLU A 47 9.15 -40.29 32.13
N ASN A 48 9.49 -39.00 32.01
CA ASN A 48 8.68 -38.03 31.28
C ASN A 48 9.51 -37.34 30.19
N SER A 49 8.83 -36.89 29.13
CA SER A 49 9.43 -36.17 28.00
C SER A 49 9.78 -34.70 28.32
N VAL A 50 9.57 -34.27 29.56
CA VAL A 50 9.63 -32.88 30.01
C VAL A 50 10.81 -32.67 30.98
N ASN A 51 11.66 -33.69 31.17
CA ASN A 51 12.82 -33.70 32.05
C ASN A 51 12.53 -33.27 33.51
N VAL A 52 11.32 -33.51 34.02
CA VAL A 52 11.04 -33.32 35.45
C VAL A 52 11.65 -34.50 36.22
N PRO A 53 12.50 -34.27 37.24
CA PRO A 53 13.10 -35.37 37.98
C PRO A 53 12.01 -36.11 38.79
N PRO A 54 12.07 -37.45 38.87
CA PRO A 54 11.11 -38.23 39.65
C PRO A 54 11.24 -37.89 41.15
N PRO A 55 10.17 -38.02 41.93
CA PRO A 55 10.22 -37.78 43.36
C PRO A 55 11.25 -38.69 44.04
N ALA A 56 12.08 -38.12 44.91
CA ALA A 56 13.16 -38.84 45.59
C ALA A 56 12.66 -39.93 46.56
N GLN A 57 11.40 -39.81 47.00
CA GLN A 57 10.71 -40.79 47.83
C GLN A 57 9.35 -41.08 47.21
N LEU A 58 9.02 -42.36 47.05
CA LEU A 58 7.77 -42.81 46.45
C LEU A 58 6.64 -42.85 47.48
N THR A 59 6.37 -41.71 48.10
CA THR A 59 5.22 -41.54 48.99
C THR A 59 4.04 -40.98 48.20
N LEU A 60 2.83 -41.38 48.59
CA LEU A 60 1.59 -40.94 47.92
C LEU A 60 1.48 -39.41 47.77
N PRO A 61 1.81 -38.58 48.78
CA PRO A 61 1.76 -37.13 48.64
C PRO A 61 2.73 -36.58 47.58
N LEU A 62 3.97 -37.10 47.53
CA LEU A 62 4.98 -36.65 46.57
C LEU A 62 4.66 -37.07 45.14
N VAL A 63 4.08 -38.25 44.95
CA VAL A 63 3.61 -38.71 43.63
C VAL A 63 2.45 -37.84 43.13
N ILE A 64 1.51 -37.45 44.01
CA ILE A 64 0.41 -36.53 43.67
C ILE A 64 0.96 -35.14 43.30
N GLU A 65 1.92 -34.62 44.08
CA GLU A 65 2.56 -33.34 43.77
C GLU A 65 3.28 -33.38 42.42
N TYR A 66 4.03 -34.45 42.15
CA TYR A 66 4.68 -34.67 40.86
C TYR A 66 3.69 -34.72 39.69
N GLN A 67 2.54 -35.40 39.85
CA GLN A 67 1.48 -35.40 38.84
C GLN A 67 0.91 -33.99 38.61
N GLN A 68 0.71 -33.21 39.67
CA GLN A 68 0.25 -31.82 39.56
C GLN A 68 1.27 -30.95 38.82
N GLN A 69 2.57 -31.11 39.11
CA GLN A 69 3.65 -30.41 38.41
C GLN A 69 3.65 -30.74 36.90
N LEU A 70 3.56 -32.01 36.54
CA LEU A 70 3.46 -32.43 35.14
C LEU A 70 2.24 -31.83 34.44
N SER A 71 1.06 -31.88 35.04
CA SER A 71 -0.15 -31.29 34.46
C SER A 71 -0.07 -29.77 34.29
N THR A 72 0.63 -29.09 35.20
CA THR A 72 0.87 -27.65 35.13
C THR A 72 1.79 -27.30 33.95
N ILE A 73 2.85 -28.08 33.75
CA ILE A 73 3.76 -27.85 32.63
C ILE A 73 3.09 -28.17 31.29
N GLU A 74 2.29 -29.23 31.22
CA GLU A 74 1.52 -29.57 30.01
C GLU A 74 0.52 -28.46 29.64
N THR A 75 -0.20 -27.93 30.62
CA THR A 75 -1.16 -26.84 30.38
C THR A 75 -0.46 -25.55 29.94
N GLN A 76 0.69 -25.22 30.53
CA GLN A 76 1.52 -24.09 30.10
C GLN A 76 2.07 -24.28 28.69
N SER A 77 2.52 -25.49 28.34
CA SER A 77 3.00 -25.82 26.99
C SER A 77 1.90 -25.66 25.95
N ARG A 78 0.68 -26.14 26.24
CA ARG A 78 -0.49 -25.96 25.36
C ARG A 78 -0.86 -24.50 25.18
N ASP A 79 -0.85 -23.69 26.23
CA ASP A 79 -1.13 -22.26 26.16
C ASP A 79 -0.05 -21.51 25.35
N ALA A 80 1.22 -21.85 25.54
CA ALA A 80 2.32 -21.29 24.75
C ALA A 80 2.17 -21.62 23.25
N ASN A 81 1.88 -22.88 22.92
CA ASN A 81 1.65 -23.29 21.52
C ASN A 81 0.43 -22.59 20.92
N PHE A 82 -0.65 -22.42 21.68
CA PHE A 82 -1.83 -21.68 21.24
C PHE A 82 -1.50 -20.20 20.96
N LYS A 83 -0.73 -19.54 21.83
CA LYS A 83 -0.28 -18.15 21.65
C LYS A 83 0.61 -17.99 20.41
N VAL A 84 1.54 -18.93 20.17
CA VAL A 84 2.39 -18.93 18.98
C VAL A 84 1.55 -19.12 17.72
N ALA A 85 0.61 -20.07 17.71
CA ALA A 85 -0.28 -20.29 16.58
C ALA A 85 -1.16 -19.05 16.30
N ALA A 86 -1.68 -18.41 17.34
CA ALA A 86 -2.44 -17.17 17.22
C ALA A 86 -1.58 -16.02 16.65
N ALA A 87 -0.34 -15.88 17.11
CA ALA A 87 0.61 -14.87 16.62
C ALA A 87 0.95 -15.09 15.13
N LEU A 88 1.22 -16.33 14.72
CA LEU A 88 1.47 -16.68 13.31
C LEU A 88 0.23 -16.41 12.43
N ALA A 89 -0.97 -16.73 12.92
CA ALA A 89 -2.21 -16.42 12.22
C ALA A 89 -2.39 -14.90 12.03
N THR A 90 -2.08 -14.09 13.05
CA THR A 90 -2.10 -12.62 12.93
C THR A 90 -1.07 -12.09 11.95
N SER A 91 0.15 -12.67 11.90
CA SER A 91 1.18 -12.31 10.93
C SER A 91 0.68 -12.53 9.50
N ASN A 92 0.12 -13.72 9.22
CA ASN A 92 -0.43 -14.05 7.91
C ASN A 92 -1.57 -13.11 7.48
N VAL A 93 -2.36 -12.60 8.44
CA VAL A 93 -3.41 -11.60 8.17
C VAL A 93 -2.78 -10.25 7.82
N MET A 94 -1.75 -9.82 8.55
CA MET A 94 -1.01 -8.59 8.24
C MET A 94 -0.37 -8.64 6.86
N ASP A 95 0.25 -9.75 6.48
CA ASP A 95 0.85 -9.92 5.14
C ASP A 95 -0.18 -9.77 4.02
N ARG A 96 -1.40 -10.29 4.25
CA ARG A 96 -2.52 -10.12 3.31
C ARG A 96 -3.01 -8.67 3.24
N ILE A 97 -3.01 -7.95 4.36
CA ILE A 97 -3.39 -6.54 4.41
C ILE A 97 -2.34 -5.70 3.69
N ILE A 98 -1.06 -5.92 3.96
CA ILE A 98 0.07 -5.25 3.30
C ILE A 98 0.02 -5.50 1.80
N SER A 99 -0.09 -6.76 1.38
CA SER A 99 -0.21 -7.12 -0.05
C SER A 99 -1.42 -6.49 -0.75
N ARG A 100 -2.52 -6.21 -0.04
CA ARG A 100 -3.69 -5.51 -0.61
C ARG A 100 -3.43 -4.01 -0.69
N PHE A 101 -2.82 -3.46 0.34
CA PHE A 101 -2.47 -2.05 0.40
C PHE A 101 -1.46 -1.68 -0.70
N GLU A 102 -0.40 -2.46 -0.88
CA GLU A 102 0.59 -2.28 -1.94
C GLU A 102 -0.05 -2.31 -3.33
N ARG A 103 -0.90 -3.30 -3.60
CA ARG A 103 -1.63 -3.38 -4.88
C ARG A 103 -2.54 -2.17 -5.12
N ASN A 104 -3.21 -1.68 -4.07
CA ASN A 104 -4.03 -0.47 -4.18
C ASN A 104 -3.18 0.78 -4.43
N MET A 105 -2.03 0.91 -3.76
CA MET A 105 -1.10 2.02 -3.98
C MET A 105 -0.54 2.01 -5.40
N GLU A 106 -0.11 0.85 -5.90
CA GLU A 106 0.39 0.70 -7.27
C GLU A 106 -0.65 1.12 -8.31
N ASN A 107 -1.90 0.66 -8.15
CA ASN A 107 -3.00 1.04 -9.03
C ASN A 107 -3.28 2.54 -8.99
N ASN A 108 -3.27 3.13 -7.79
CA ASN A 108 -3.45 4.58 -7.62
C ASN A 108 -2.31 5.36 -8.26
N PHE A 109 -1.07 4.90 -8.10
CA PHE A 109 0.11 5.56 -8.67
C PHE A 109 0.07 5.53 -10.20
N ARG A 110 -0.31 4.39 -10.80
CA ARG A 110 -0.54 4.30 -12.25
C ARG A 110 -1.60 5.27 -12.73
N LEU A 111 -2.74 5.33 -12.05
CA LEU A 111 -3.82 6.25 -12.40
C LEU A 111 -3.38 7.72 -12.32
N VAL A 112 -2.65 8.08 -11.27
CA VAL A 112 -2.09 9.44 -11.12
C VAL A 112 -1.12 9.74 -12.25
N ASN A 113 -0.22 8.83 -12.60
CA ASN A 113 0.72 9.03 -13.71
C ASN A 113 0.00 9.22 -15.05
N THR A 114 -1.03 8.41 -15.33
CA THR A 114 -1.84 8.60 -16.55
C THR A 114 -2.48 9.98 -16.57
N ARG A 115 -3.11 10.40 -15.47
CA ARG A 115 -3.74 11.73 -15.37
C ARG A 115 -2.74 12.88 -15.51
N LEU A 116 -1.53 12.73 -14.94
CA LEU A 116 -0.48 13.73 -15.09
C LEU A 116 -0.01 13.84 -16.54
N ASN A 117 0.15 12.71 -17.24
CA ASN A 117 0.49 12.72 -18.67
C ASN A 117 -0.62 13.37 -19.50
N ASP A 118 -1.89 13.06 -19.23
CA ASP A 118 -3.04 13.68 -19.90
C ASP A 118 -3.09 15.19 -19.64
N MET A 119 -2.85 15.61 -18.39
CA MET A 119 -2.76 17.03 -18.03
C MET A 119 -1.64 17.73 -18.76
N ASN A 120 -0.45 17.11 -18.85
CA ASN A 120 0.68 17.71 -19.55
C ASN A 120 0.37 17.92 -21.03
N THR A 121 -0.21 16.93 -21.69
CA THR A 121 -0.67 17.04 -23.09
C THR A 121 -1.72 18.13 -23.27
N ASN A 122 -2.68 18.25 -22.34
CA ASN A 122 -3.70 19.29 -22.39
C ASN A 122 -3.12 20.70 -22.16
N LEU A 123 -2.16 20.85 -21.23
CA LEU A 123 -1.48 22.13 -20.99
C LEU A 123 -0.68 22.57 -22.21
N ASN A 124 0.05 21.64 -22.82
CA ASN A 124 0.78 21.83 -24.05
C ASN A 124 -0.11 22.33 -25.20
N ARG A 125 -1.26 21.67 -25.40
CA ARG A 125 -2.26 22.10 -26.38
C ARG A 125 -2.83 23.48 -26.05
N PHE A 126 -3.15 23.75 -24.80
CA PHE A 126 -3.67 25.06 -24.37
C PHE A 126 -2.64 26.19 -24.57
N GLN A 127 -1.36 25.92 -24.35
CA GLN A 127 -0.29 26.89 -24.65
C GLN A 127 -0.21 27.19 -26.14
N LEU A 128 -0.31 26.18 -27.00
CA LEU A 128 -0.36 26.36 -28.46
C LEU A 128 -1.55 27.21 -28.88
N GLU A 129 -2.75 26.83 -28.41
CA GLU A 129 -4.01 27.51 -28.74
C GLU A 129 -3.99 28.98 -28.30
N ASN A 130 -3.45 29.28 -27.11
CA ASN A 130 -3.28 30.67 -26.66
C ASN A 130 -2.30 31.45 -27.54
N ARG A 131 -1.15 30.86 -27.91
CA ARG A 131 -0.16 31.53 -28.76
C ARG A 131 -0.71 31.81 -30.15
N PHE A 132 -1.40 30.84 -30.72
CA PHE A 132 -2.12 30.96 -31.97
C PHE A 132 -3.17 32.08 -31.93
N ALA A 133 -4.01 32.11 -30.89
CA ALA A 133 -5.05 33.14 -30.75
C ALA A 133 -4.44 34.55 -30.60
N GLU A 134 -3.36 34.66 -29.83
CA GLU A 134 -2.62 35.92 -29.66
C GLU A 134 -1.96 36.37 -30.98
N ASN A 135 -1.36 35.45 -31.74
CA ASN A 135 -0.76 35.77 -33.03
C ASN A 135 -1.80 36.24 -34.05
N ARG A 136 -2.96 35.60 -34.12
CA ARG A 136 -4.08 36.08 -34.94
C ARG A 136 -4.52 37.48 -34.55
N ARG A 137 -4.62 37.77 -33.26
CA ARG A 137 -4.96 39.11 -32.76
C ARG A 137 -3.89 40.14 -33.15
N ARG A 138 -2.61 39.78 -33.05
CA ARG A 138 -1.48 40.65 -33.44
C ARG A 138 -1.47 40.94 -34.93
N VAL A 139 -1.69 39.93 -35.77
CA VAL A 139 -1.80 40.10 -37.23
C VAL A 139 -2.95 41.06 -37.56
N ALA A 140 -4.11 40.93 -36.92
CA ALA A 140 -5.23 41.87 -37.09
C ALA A 140 -4.90 43.31 -36.66
N LEU A 141 -3.97 43.48 -35.72
CA LEU A 141 -3.46 44.78 -35.26
C LEU A 141 -2.21 45.24 -36.02
N GLN A 142 -1.78 44.51 -37.07
CA GLN A 142 -0.53 44.77 -37.80
C GLN A 142 0.72 44.76 -36.89
N LEU A 143 0.65 44.02 -35.79
CA LEU A 143 1.77 43.78 -34.90
C LEU A 143 2.51 42.50 -35.31
N PRO A 144 3.84 42.43 -35.12
CA PRO A 144 4.58 41.21 -35.39
C PRO A 144 4.10 40.08 -34.46
N PRO A 145 3.89 38.87 -34.98
CA PRO A 145 3.48 37.74 -34.17
C PRO A 145 4.60 37.33 -33.21
N LEU A 146 4.20 36.66 -32.14
CA LEU A 146 5.12 36.08 -31.16
C LEU A 146 5.59 34.73 -31.65
N GLN A 147 6.83 34.40 -31.29
CA GLN A 147 7.37 33.08 -31.49
C GLN A 147 6.54 32.04 -30.70
N VAL A 148 6.16 30.96 -31.38
CA VAL A 148 5.51 29.81 -30.78
C VAL A 148 6.61 28.87 -30.25
N PRO A 149 6.61 28.53 -28.95
CA PRO A 149 7.59 27.61 -28.40
C PRO A 149 7.34 26.18 -28.87
N PHE A 150 8.40 25.36 -28.90
CA PHE A 150 8.26 23.93 -29.14
C PHE A 150 7.60 23.29 -27.92
N ILE A 151 6.69 22.37 -28.22
CA ILE A 151 5.87 21.66 -27.24
C ILE A 151 6.45 20.27 -26.99
N VAL A 152 7.07 19.71 -28.03
CA VAL A 152 7.73 18.41 -28.03
C VAL A 152 9.22 18.65 -28.23
N GLY A 153 9.98 18.45 -27.16
CA GLY A 153 11.44 18.60 -27.16
C GLY A 153 11.94 20.05 -27.19
N GLU A 154 13.25 20.20 -27.32
CA GLU A 154 13.90 21.49 -27.49
C GLU A 154 14.00 21.84 -28.97
N ARG A 155 13.96 23.13 -29.28
CA ARG A 155 14.12 23.61 -30.66
C ARG A 155 15.57 23.38 -31.10
N PRO A 156 15.81 22.64 -32.19
CA PRO A 156 17.14 22.49 -32.76
C PRO A 156 17.77 23.83 -33.17
N ASP A 157 19.06 24.00 -32.87
CA ASP A 157 19.82 25.25 -33.14
C ASP A 157 19.91 25.60 -34.64
N ASN A 158 19.73 24.61 -35.51
CA ASN A 158 19.82 24.72 -36.97
C ASN A 158 18.52 25.19 -37.66
N LEU A 159 17.43 25.42 -36.91
CA LEU A 159 16.17 25.91 -37.48
C LEU A 159 16.13 27.44 -37.57
N PRO A 160 15.80 28.03 -38.75
CA PRO A 160 15.65 29.48 -38.89
C PRO A 160 14.40 29.96 -38.18
N VAL A 161 14.43 31.13 -37.54
CA VAL A 161 13.28 31.66 -36.77
C VAL A 161 12.14 32.03 -37.71
N VAL A 162 10.92 31.57 -37.41
CA VAL A 162 9.71 31.89 -38.17
C VAL A 162 8.95 33.03 -37.47
N ASN A 163 9.00 34.23 -38.05
CA ASN A 163 8.31 35.43 -37.59
C ASN A 163 7.29 35.94 -38.61
N THR A 164 7.38 35.52 -39.86
CA THR A 164 6.50 35.96 -40.96
C THR A 164 6.04 34.80 -41.84
N VAL A 165 5.02 35.06 -42.66
CA VAL A 165 4.56 34.16 -43.72
C VAL A 165 5.68 33.88 -44.74
N ALA A 166 6.51 34.88 -45.04
CA ALA A 166 7.62 34.73 -45.98
C ALA A 166 8.66 33.74 -45.43
N ASP A 167 8.95 33.80 -44.14
CA ASP A 167 9.87 32.87 -43.49
C ASP A 167 9.40 31.42 -43.66
N VAL A 168 8.09 31.16 -43.54
CA VAL A 168 7.51 29.82 -43.77
C VAL A 168 7.68 29.37 -45.23
N SER A 169 7.65 30.30 -46.19
CA SER A 169 7.83 29.97 -47.61
C SER A 169 9.29 29.65 -47.99
N GLU A 170 10.25 30.09 -47.18
CA GLU A 170 11.69 29.84 -47.40
C GLU A 170 12.18 28.53 -46.76
N LEU A 171 11.40 27.94 -45.86
CA LEU A 171 11.74 26.66 -45.23
C LEU A 171 11.82 25.53 -46.26
N ASN A 172 12.73 24.58 -46.06
CA ASN A 172 12.68 23.32 -46.80
C ASN A 172 11.70 22.33 -46.13
N ARG A 173 11.37 21.24 -46.82
CA ARG A 173 10.40 20.24 -46.33
C ARG A 173 10.82 19.65 -44.98
N ASP A 174 12.10 19.33 -44.81
CA ASP A 174 12.60 18.72 -43.58
C ASP A 174 12.45 19.68 -42.39
N GLN A 175 12.72 20.97 -42.58
CA GLN A 175 12.52 22.00 -41.57
C GLN A 175 11.04 22.18 -41.23
N ILE A 176 10.13 22.12 -42.21
CA ILE A 176 8.68 22.20 -41.96
C ILE A 176 8.22 21.00 -41.12
N VAL A 177 8.67 19.80 -41.50
CA VAL A 177 8.40 18.56 -40.76
C VAL A 177 8.91 18.69 -39.32
N GLU A 178 10.14 19.17 -39.13
CA GLU A 178 10.73 19.34 -37.81
C GLU A 178 9.98 20.37 -36.95
N TYR A 179 9.51 21.46 -37.56
CA TYR A 179 8.61 22.41 -36.90
C TYR A 179 7.29 21.78 -36.49
N LEU A 180 6.62 21.06 -37.39
CA LEU A 180 5.34 20.42 -37.12
C LEU A 180 5.47 19.34 -36.02
N THR A 181 6.55 18.55 -36.07
CA THR A 181 6.89 17.58 -35.02
C THR A 181 7.16 18.27 -33.68
N GLY A 182 7.94 19.36 -33.67
CA GLY A 182 8.23 20.14 -32.48
C GLY A 182 6.98 20.79 -31.85
N TYR A 183 5.98 21.13 -32.67
CA TYR A 183 4.68 21.62 -32.20
C TYR A 183 3.70 20.49 -31.84
N GLY A 184 4.06 19.22 -32.04
CA GLY A 184 3.19 18.08 -31.78
C GLY A 184 1.95 18.05 -32.67
N VAL A 185 2.07 18.53 -33.90
CA VAL A 185 0.99 18.54 -34.89
C VAL A 185 1.07 17.26 -35.73
N ASP A 186 -0.04 16.52 -35.81
CA ASP A 186 -0.14 15.37 -36.70
C ASP A 186 -0.22 15.82 -38.17
N PHE A 187 0.59 15.22 -39.04
CA PHE A 187 0.56 15.44 -40.48
C PHE A 187 0.83 14.12 -41.22
N ASP A 188 0.38 14.04 -42.46
CA ASP A 188 0.75 12.91 -43.35
C ASP A 188 2.18 13.14 -43.87
N PRO A 189 3.13 12.21 -43.61
CA PRO A 189 4.50 12.32 -44.13
C PRO A 189 4.58 12.43 -45.65
N ASN A 190 3.57 11.91 -46.36
CA ASN A 190 3.47 11.93 -47.82
C ASN A 190 2.69 13.13 -48.35
N ALA A 191 2.22 14.04 -47.49
CA ALA A 191 1.51 15.24 -47.93
C ALA A 191 2.37 16.11 -48.85
N ASP A 192 1.70 16.91 -49.68
CA ASP A 192 2.36 17.88 -50.54
C ASP A 192 2.96 19.01 -49.69
N ASP A 193 4.06 19.60 -50.19
CA ASP A 193 4.79 20.66 -49.48
C ASP A 193 3.88 21.88 -49.21
N THR A 194 2.97 22.19 -50.12
CA THR A 194 1.96 23.24 -49.98
C THR A 194 1.04 23.00 -48.77
N ASP A 195 0.63 21.75 -48.55
CA ASP A 195 -0.26 21.41 -47.45
C ASP A 195 0.47 21.46 -46.11
N LEU A 196 1.72 20.98 -46.06
CA LEU A 196 2.57 21.07 -44.88
C LEU A 196 2.86 22.53 -44.49
N ARG A 197 3.17 23.39 -45.47
CA ARG A 197 3.35 24.83 -45.23
C ARG A 197 2.08 25.48 -44.72
N ARG A 198 0.94 25.18 -45.35
CA ARG A 198 -0.34 25.72 -44.92
C ARG A 198 -0.67 25.29 -43.50
N LEU A 199 -0.40 24.04 -43.16
CA LEU A 199 -0.57 23.52 -41.80
C LEU A 199 0.34 24.27 -40.82
N LEU A 200 1.61 24.47 -41.15
CA LEU A 200 2.55 25.23 -40.32
C LEU A 200 2.10 26.69 -40.13
N MET A 201 1.66 27.36 -41.19
CA MET A 201 1.12 28.72 -41.10
C MET A 201 -0.07 28.80 -40.15
N LEU A 202 -0.99 27.84 -40.27
CA LEU A 202 -2.15 27.73 -39.38
C LEU A 202 -1.71 27.49 -37.93
N THR A 203 -0.73 26.61 -37.69
CA THR A 203 -0.23 26.32 -36.34
C THR A 203 0.41 27.54 -35.68
N VAL A 204 1.19 28.31 -36.42
CA VAL A 204 1.89 29.50 -35.89
C VAL A 204 0.96 30.71 -35.78
N GLY A 205 -0.19 30.70 -36.48
CA GLY A 205 -1.22 31.73 -36.38
C GLY A 205 -1.04 32.89 -37.36
N PHE A 206 -0.51 32.58 -38.55
CA PHE A 206 -0.45 33.50 -39.69
C PHE A 206 -1.72 33.46 -40.55
#